data_AF-A0A7T0C450-F1
#
_entry.id   AF-A0A7T0C450-F1
#
_cell.length_a   1.000
_cell.length_b   1.000
_cell.length_c   1.000
_cell.angle_alpha   90.00
_cell.angle_beta   90.00
_cell.angle_gamma   90.00
#
_symmetry.space_group_name_H-M   'P 1'
#
loop_
_entity.id
_entity.type
_entity.pdbx_description
1 polymer ?
#
loop_
_entity_poly.entity_id
_entity_poly.type
_entity_poly.pdbx_seq_one_letter_code
_entity_poly.pdbx_strand_id
1 'polypeptide(L)' 'MYIEKDDQYAVECQLKIAPDCIKTGEFCETNEDAVEWVEEECWIYSGEGWICTQCNLQIFQNIGDLKRRQRLPKD' A
#
# COMPACT_ATOMS: atom_id res chain seq x y z
N MET A 1 8.63 -3.85 -0.65
CA MET A 1 9.96 -3.93 -0.02
C MET A 1 9.79 -4.82 1.21
N TYR A 2 10.70 -5.75 1.44
CA TYR A 2 10.65 -6.62 2.62
C TYR A 2 11.43 -5.96 3.77
N ILE A 3 10.93 -6.10 4.98
CA ILE A 3 11.67 -5.83 6.22
C ILE A 3 12.03 -7.17 6.84
N GLU A 4 13.29 -7.28 7.27
CA GLU A 4 13.76 -8.36 8.13
C GLU A 4 14.04 -7.80 9.53
N LYS A 5 13.55 -8.49 10.56
CA LYS A 5 13.81 -8.14 11.97
C LYS A 5 13.69 -9.39 12.82
N ASP A 6 14.70 -9.66 13.65
CA ASP A 6 14.70 -10.77 14.61
C ASP A 6 14.36 -12.13 13.94
N ASP A 7 14.96 -12.40 12.76
CA ASP A 7 14.71 -13.56 11.90
C ASP A 7 13.25 -13.69 11.37
N GLN A 8 12.47 -12.62 11.45
CA GLN A 8 11.12 -12.52 10.89
C GLN A 8 11.06 -11.55 9.71
N TYR A 9 10.10 -11.76 8.83
CA TYR A 9 9.91 -11.03 7.59
C TYR A 9 8.55 -10.35 7.55
N ALA A 10 8.50 -9.12 7.06
CA ALA A 10 7.25 -8.40 6.82
C ALA A 10 7.32 -7.65 5.49
N VAL A 11 6.16 -7.37 4.90
CA VAL A 11 6.06 -6.55 3.69
C VAL A 11 5.74 -5.10 4.06
N GLU A 12 6.50 -4.14 3.52
CA GLU A 12 6.15 -2.72 3.63
C GLU A 12 5.26 -2.24 2.48
N CYS A 13 4.30 -1.38 2.85
CA CYS A 13 3.53 -0.61 1.90
C CYS A 13 4.46 0.37 1.18
N GLN A 14 4.45 0.31 -0.16
CA GLN A 14 5.33 1.10 -1.01
C GLN A 14 5.06 2.61 -0.92
N LEU A 15 3.79 3.02 -0.82
CA LEU A 15 3.41 4.41 -1.06
C LEU A 15 3.31 5.27 0.20
N LYS A 16 2.77 4.74 1.29
CA LYS A 16 2.64 5.47 2.58
C LYS A 16 1.94 6.84 2.43
N ILE A 17 0.95 6.95 1.53
CA ILE A 17 0.24 8.21 1.20
C ILE A 17 -1.06 8.41 1.98
N ALA A 18 -1.69 7.33 2.45
CA ALA A 18 -2.90 7.42 3.25
C ALA A 18 -2.52 7.81 4.70
N PRO A 19 -3.28 8.68 5.38
CA PRO A 19 -3.04 9.04 6.77
C PRO A 19 -3.02 7.84 7.72
N ASP A 20 -3.81 6.82 7.40
CA ASP A 20 -3.99 5.56 8.12
C ASP A 20 -3.31 4.38 7.41
N CYS A 21 -2.24 4.64 6.66
CA CYS A 21 -1.43 3.58 6.07
C CYS A 21 -0.93 2.58 7.14
N ILE A 22 -1.16 1.28 6.89
CA ILE A 22 -0.67 0.17 7.73
C ILE A 22 0.87 0.16 7.83
N LYS A 23 1.58 0.77 6.87
CA LYS A 23 3.05 0.90 6.75
C LYS A 23 3.79 -0.43 6.60
N THR A 24 3.58 -1.36 7.52
CA THR A 24 4.26 -2.66 7.62
C THR A 24 3.21 -3.72 7.90
N GLY A 25 3.21 -4.79 7.12
CA GLY A 25 2.36 -5.97 7.36
C GLY A 25 2.80 -6.76 8.59
N GLU A 26 2.20 -7.93 8.77
CA GLU A 26 2.58 -8.83 9.86
C GLU A 26 4.01 -9.36 9.69
N PHE A 27 4.69 -9.56 10.82
CA PHE A 27 5.98 -10.24 10.86
C PHE A 27 5.76 -11.75 10.92
N CYS A 28 6.22 -12.44 9.89
CA CYS A 28 6.07 -13.87 9.70
C CYS A 28 7.44 -14.57 9.73
N GLU A 29 7.44 -15.90 9.90
CA GLU A 29 8.67 -16.68 9.98
C GLU A 29 9.41 -16.75 8.64
N THR A 30 8.69 -16.65 7.52
CA THR A 30 9.28 -16.67 6.18
C THR A 30 8.80 -15.49 5.33
N ASN A 31 9.54 -15.21 4.24
CA ASN A 31 9.10 -14.23 3.24
C ASN A 31 7.82 -14.68 2.52
N GLU A 32 7.62 -15.98 2.34
CA GLU A 32 6.45 -16.54 1.65
C GLU A 32 5.18 -16.30 2.49
N ASP A 33 5.25 -16.57 3.79
CA ASP A 33 4.14 -16.29 4.72
C ASP A 33 3.82 -14.79 4.79
N ALA A 34 4.85 -13.94 4.79
CA ALA A 34 4.67 -12.48 4.78
C ALA A 34 3.98 -11.98 3.49
N VAL A 35 4.20 -12.67 2.36
CA VAL A 35 3.52 -12.40 1.09
C VAL A 35 2.08 -12.90 1.14
N GLU A 36 1.86 -14.13 1.61
CA GLU A 36 0.50 -14.70 1.76
C GLU A 36 -0.37 -13.78 2.62
N TRP A 37 0.17 -13.27 3.74
CA TRP A 37 -0.54 -12.33 4.60
C TRP A 37 -0.99 -11.05 3.86
N VAL A 38 -0.12 -10.44 3.04
CA VAL A 38 -0.52 -9.23 2.29
C VAL A 38 -1.53 -9.54 1.19
N GLU A 39 -1.50 -10.74 0.62
CA GLU A 39 -2.51 -11.22 -0.34
C GLU A 39 -3.87 -11.41 0.35
N GLU A 40 -3.90 -12.04 1.54
CA GLU A 40 -5.09 -12.20 2.37
C GLU A 40 -5.69 -10.84 2.77
N GLU A 41 -4.85 -9.90 3.17
CA GLU A 41 -5.23 -8.51 3.50
C GLU A 41 -5.53 -7.65 2.25
N CYS A 42 -5.56 -8.26 1.07
CA CYS A 42 -5.96 -7.64 -0.19
C CYS A 42 -5.10 -6.43 -0.58
N TRP A 43 -3.81 -6.45 -0.22
CA TRP A 43 -2.86 -5.46 -0.72
C TRP A 43 -2.67 -5.64 -2.22
N ILE A 44 -2.42 -4.54 -2.92
CA ILE A 44 -2.28 -4.53 -4.38
C ILE A 44 -0.81 -4.54 -4.75
N TYR A 45 -0.40 -5.52 -5.56
CA TYR A 45 0.93 -5.52 -6.15
C TYR A 45 1.00 -4.60 -7.37
N SER A 46 1.87 -3.59 -7.33
CA SER A 46 2.04 -2.58 -8.37
C SER A 46 2.93 -3.04 -9.54
N GLY A 47 3.60 -4.18 -9.41
CA GLY A 47 4.73 -4.57 -10.25
C GLY A 47 6.10 -4.23 -9.63
N GLU A 48 6.14 -3.25 -8.73
CA GLU A 48 7.35 -2.79 -8.04
C GLU A 48 7.30 -2.99 -6.51
N GLY A 49 6.10 -3.18 -5.96
CA GLY A 49 5.88 -3.34 -4.54
C GLY A 49 4.41 -3.48 -4.18
N TRP A 50 4.16 -3.79 -2.91
CA TRP A 50 2.83 -3.96 -2.37
C TRP A 50 2.27 -2.64 -1.84
N ILE A 51 0.98 -2.40 -2.07
CA ILE A 51 0.25 -1.21 -1.65
C ILE A 51 -0.91 -1.65 -0.77
N CYS A 52 -0.91 -1.22 0.49
CA CYS A 52 -2.02 -1.52 1.39
C CYS A 52 -3.33 -0.91 0.87
N THR A 53 -4.45 -1.52 1.26
CA THR A 53 -5.80 -1.11 0.84
C THR A 53 -6.09 0.37 1.11
N GLN A 54 -5.62 0.92 2.24
CA GLN A 54 -5.79 2.34 2.57
C GLN A 54 -5.07 3.26 1.57
N CYS A 55 -3.81 2.94 1.24
CA CYS A 55 -3.08 3.71 0.23
C CYS A 55 -3.72 3.56 -1.16
N ASN A 56 -4.21 2.37 -1.53
CA ASN A 56 -4.91 2.16 -2.79
C ASN A 56 -6.19 3.01 -2.88
N LEU A 57 -6.98 3.07 -1.80
CA LEU A 57 -8.16 3.95 -1.71
C LEU A 57 -7.77 5.43 -1.86
N GLN A 58 -6.68 5.85 -1.22
CA GLN A 58 -6.18 7.23 -1.33
C GLN A 58 -5.76 7.58 -2.77
N ILE A 59 -5.22 6.64 -3.54
CA ILE A 59 -4.93 6.84 -4.98
C ILE A 59 -6.22 7.19 -5.73
N PHE A 60 -7.29 6.40 -5.55
CA PHE A 60 -8.55 6.64 -6.23
C PHE A 60 -9.19 7.98 -5.83
N GLN A 61 -9.14 8.34 -4.55
CA GLN A 61 -9.59 9.65 -4.07
C GLN A 61 -8.82 10.79 -4.74
N ASN A 62 -7.49 10.70 -4.75
CA ASN A 62 -6.62 11.69 -5.38
C ASN A 62 -6.90 11.82 -6.89
N ILE A 63 -7.10 10.71 -7.60
CA ILE A 63 -7.50 10.73 -9.02
C ILE A 63 -8.86 11.42 -9.20
N GLY A 64 -9.82 11.15 -8.32
CA GLY A 64 -11.12 11.83 -8.31
C GLY A 64 -11.00 13.34 -8.14
N ASP A 65 -10.17 13.78 -7.18
CA ASP A 65 -9.90 15.20 -6.94
C ASP A 65 -9.21 15.88 -8.12
N LEU A 66 -8.21 15.23 -8.72
CA LEU A 66 -7.55 15.74 -9.92
C LEU A 66 -8.53 15.95 -11.07
N LYS A 67 -9.43 14.98 -11.31
CA LYS A 67 -10.48 15.10 -12.33
C LYS A 67 -11.45 16.24 -12.03
N ARG A 68 -11.82 16.45 -10.76
CA ARG A 68 -12.67 17.59 -10.36
C ARG A 68 -11.98 18.91 -10.64
N ARG A 69 -10.72 19.06 -10.23
CA ARG A 69 -9.92 20.28 -10.45
C ARG A 69 -9.75 20.62 -11.93
N GLN A 70 -9.57 19.61 -12.80
CA GLN A 70 -9.46 19.82 -14.24
C GLN A 70 -10.75 20.33 -14.90
N ARG A 71 -11.92 20.09 -14.29
CA ARG A 71 -13.22 20.55 -14.79
C ARG A 71 -13.59 21.96 -14.29
N LEU A 72 -12.88 22.49 -13.31
CA LEU A 72 -13.12 23.84 -12.84
C LEU A 72 -12.65 24.85 -13.91
N PRO A 73 -13.41 25.94 -14.14
CA PRO A 73 -12.94 27.03 -14.99
C PRO A 73 -11.57 27.51 -14.51
N LYS A 74 -10.64 27.72 -15.45
CA LYS A 74 -9.40 28.43 -15.15
C LYS A 74 -9.72 29.92 -15.24
N ASP A 75 -9.50 30.64 -14.14
CA ASP A 75 -9.57 32.10 -14.09
C ASP A 75 -8.61 32.75 -15.10
#